data_AF-R1EI99-F1
#
_entry.id   AF-R1EI99-F1
#
_cell.length_a   1.000
_cell.length_b   1.000
_cell.length_c   1.000
_cell.angle_alpha   90.00
_cell.angle_beta   90.00
_cell.angle_gamma   90.00
#
_symmetry.space_group_name_H-M   'P 1'
#
loop_
_entity.id
_entity.type
_entity.pdbx_description
1 polymer ?
#
loop_
_entity_poly.entity_id
_entity_poly.type
_entity_poly.pdbx_seq_one_letter_code
_entity_poly.pdbx_strand_id
1 'polypeptide(L)'
;MSLTAVSTLLLLQASGLNVALRPRAQRPRSRAPIATPEPSPPPPTASLQKDKLAAKARVAAAKDELAAAAERREAEAQTAERCAAEARAAASRSAAAQKVADEAAAAASAAEHELASATADLDAAAAALEAWEKENPLSALGSVGVAVGIEVGAAVAETAGKALLSSLFGESKSEREAREAREAAVAAEANAEAEAAAARERAAAEAAAAAAEAAAAAAAEAAAAERAAAERRDQELRQKREAAEEALRVQRPRPLSDVAATQAAEAAVNAAAAAGLMDADAAEEKKRELQQAAEARERLGRLRLFESDLALLGFEAVSEDDLLALDEKALRAQFRLRSRELHPDAATEEELAGRPSVYELNAAYTSLLKLVRRDKREFSDHSSDDSSSDRDSCGTGSTSEANDIFDTLEDHLGYGSDSGFGR
;
A
#
# COMPACT_ATOMS: atom_id res chain seq x y z
N MET A 1 -12.33 -12.97 -18.49
CA MET A 1 -11.37 -14.09 -18.42
C MET A 1 -11.68 -14.91 -17.18
N SER A 2 -11.90 -16.21 -17.35
CA SER A 2 -12.74 -17.05 -16.47
C SER A 2 -11.99 -17.66 -15.27
N LEU A 3 -12.63 -17.57 -14.10
CA LEU A 3 -12.26 -18.11 -12.78
C LEU A 3 -12.20 -19.65 -12.66
N THR A 4 -12.23 -20.38 -13.77
CA THR A 4 -12.26 -21.85 -13.81
C THR A 4 -10.88 -22.51 -13.84
N ALA A 5 -9.80 -21.76 -14.02
CA ALA A 5 -8.45 -22.32 -14.18
C ALA A 5 -7.68 -22.58 -12.86
N VAL A 6 -8.15 -22.07 -11.71
CA VAL A 6 -7.40 -22.17 -10.44
C VAL A 6 -7.78 -23.41 -9.62
N SER A 7 -8.92 -24.05 -9.90
CA SER A 7 -9.40 -25.20 -9.09
C SER A 7 -8.72 -26.53 -9.42
N THR A 8 -8.10 -26.69 -10.60
CA THR A 8 -7.49 -27.97 -11.00
C THR A 8 -6.05 -28.16 -10.49
N LEU A 9 -5.36 -27.10 -10.06
CA LEU A 9 -3.97 -27.23 -9.58
C LEU A 9 -3.87 -27.68 -8.11
N LEU A 10 -4.94 -27.53 -7.32
CA LEU A 10 -4.95 -27.85 -5.89
C LEU A 10 -5.32 -29.30 -5.56
N LEU A 11 -5.80 -30.08 -6.54
CA LEU A 11 -6.17 -31.49 -6.33
C LEU A 11 -5.05 -32.50 -6.65
N LEU A 12 -3.89 -32.05 -7.16
CA LEU A 12 -2.80 -32.94 -7.57
C LEU A 12 -1.69 -33.13 -6.52
N GLN A 13 -1.74 -32.44 -5.36
CA GLN A 13 -0.73 -32.59 -4.29
C GLN A 13 -1.13 -33.52 -3.14
N ALA A 14 -2.35 -34.08 -3.12
CA ALA A 14 -2.82 -34.92 -2.01
C ALA A 14 -2.52 -36.43 -2.12
N SER A 15 -1.91 -36.91 -3.22
CA SER A 15 -1.80 -38.35 -3.52
C SER A 15 -0.37 -38.92 -3.55
N GLY A 16 0.59 -38.22 -2.94
CA GLY A 16 2.01 -38.54 -3.06
C GLY A 16 2.72 -39.01 -1.79
N LEU A 17 2.09 -39.74 -0.86
CA LEU A 17 2.82 -40.31 0.30
C LEU A 17 2.10 -41.55 0.88
N ASN A 18 1.85 -42.55 0.04
CA ASN A 18 1.49 -43.88 0.53
C ASN A 18 2.76 -44.74 0.68
N VAL A 19 3.07 -44.96 1.95
CA VAL A 19 4.16 -45.73 2.52
C VAL A 19 4.13 -47.18 2.01
N ALA A 20 5.12 -47.56 1.20
CA ALA A 20 5.39 -48.96 0.88
C ALA A 20 6.22 -49.61 2.00
N LEU A 21 5.55 -50.06 3.07
CA LEU A 21 6.10 -50.99 4.05
C LEU A 21 6.33 -52.35 3.36
N ARG A 22 7.57 -52.61 2.92
CA ARG A 22 8.00 -53.95 2.49
C ARG A 22 8.14 -54.88 3.70
N PRO A 23 7.52 -56.07 3.71
CA PRO A 23 7.77 -57.07 4.73
C PRO A 23 9.19 -57.65 4.54
N ARG A 24 10.01 -57.50 5.58
CA ARG A 24 11.39 -58.02 5.64
C ARG A 24 11.32 -59.54 5.78
N ALA A 25 11.77 -60.25 4.77
CA ALA A 25 11.84 -61.72 4.75
C ALA A 25 12.66 -62.26 5.94
N GLN A 26 12.07 -63.21 6.67
CA GLN A 26 12.73 -63.99 7.71
C GLN A 26 13.83 -64.84 7.07
N ARG A 27 15.09 -64.61 7.46
CA ARG A 27 16.19 -65.53 7.15
C ARG A 27 16.11 -66.77 8.06
N PRO A 28 16.41 -67.96 7.53
CA PRO A 28 16.41 -69.20 8.29
C PRO A 28 17.55 -69.23 9.32
N ARG A 29 17.24 -69.77 10.50
CA ARG A 29 18.18 -70.07 11.58
C ARG A 29 19.20 -71.11 11.10
N SER A 30 20.43 -70.68 10.84
CA SER A 30 21.58 -71.58 10.78
C SER A 30 22.08 -71.88 12.20
N ARG A 31 22.30 -73.18 12.44
CA ARG A 31 22.86 -73.78 13.65
C ARG A 31 24.17 -73.13 14.06
N ALA A 32 24.28 -72.84 15.35
CA ALA A 32 25.49 -72.41 16.03
C ALA A 32 26.60 -73.49 16.02
N PRO A 33 27.87 -73.12 15.77
CA PRO A 33 28.99 -73.81 16.38
C PRO A 33 29.21 -73.31 17.81
N ILE A 34 29.62 -74.25 18.66
CA ILE A 34 29.89 -74.12 20.09
C ILE A 34 30.87 -72.96 20.34
N ALA A 35 30.40 -71.94 21.06
CA ALA A 35 31.20 -70.81 21.49
C ALA A 35 32.12 -71.23 22.64
N THR A 36 33.42 -71.05 22.44
CA THR A 36 34.39 -70.86 23.52
C THR A 36 33.99 -69.65 24.37
N PRO A 37 34.27 -69.64 25.69
CA PRO A 37 33.90 -68.54 26.57
C PRO A 37 34.66 -67.28 26.15
N GLU A 38 33.96 -66.36 25.48
CA GLU A 38 34.47 -65.03 25.18
C GLU A 38 34.67 -64.25 26.50
N PRO A 39 35.77 -63.49 26.63
CA PRO A 39 36.01 -62.65 27.79
C PRO A 39 34.92 -61.58 27.88
N SER A 40 34.38 -61.41 29.10
CA SER A 40 33.41 -60.39 29.47
C SER A 40 33.68 -59.06 28.76
N PRO A 41 32.70 -58.47 28.04
CA PRO A 41 32.88 -57.17 27.42
C PRO A 41 33.25 -56.15 28.50
N PRO A 42 34.24 -55.28 28.25
CA PRO A 42 34.62 -54.26 29.21
C PRO A 42 33.43 -53.33 29.47
N PRO A 43 33.31 -52.78 30.70
CA PRO A 43 32.23 -51.88 31.04
C PRO A 43 32.20 -50.71 30.03
N PRO A 44 31.00 -50.28 29.58
CA PRO A 44 30.88 -49.19 28.62
C PRO A 44 31.65 -48.00 29.15
N THR A 45 32.62 -47.53 28.36
CA THR A 45 33.45 -46.40 28.72
C THR A 45 32.55 -45.19 29.02
N ALA A 46 32.95 -44.34 29.97
CA ALA A 46 32.19 -43.18 30.38
C ALA A 46 31.75 -42.28 29.19
N SER A 47 32.48 -42.32 28.07
CA SER A 47 32.12 -41.66 26.80
C SER A 47 30.79 -42.14 26.21
N LEU A 48 30.53 -43.45 26.14
CA LEU A 48 29.30 -44.00 25.56
C LEU A 48 28.05 -43.66 26.38
N GLN A 49 28.19 -43.56 27.70
CA GLN A 49 27.10 -43.14 28.58
C GLN A 49 26.79 -41.64 28.39
N LYS A 50 27.83 -40.81 28.23
CA LYS A 50 27.67 -39.38 27.94
C LYS A 50 26.98 -39.14 26.60
N ASP A 51 27.34 -39.88 25.56
CA ASP A 51 26.73 -39.76 24.24
C ASP A 51 25.25 -40.19 24.26
N LYS A 52 24.93 -41.25 25.02
CA LYS A 52 23.54 -41.71 25.18
C LYS A 52 22.66 -40.69 25.91
N LEU A 53 23.21 -40.00 26.91
CA LEU A 53 22.50 -38.91 27.60
C LEU A 53 22.32 -37.68 26.70
N ALA A 54 23.34 -37.32 25.93
CA ALA A 54 23.26 -36.24 24.95
C ALA A 54 22.22 -36.53 23.86
N ALA A 55 22.17 -37.77 23.36
CA ALA A 55 21.16 -38.19 22.39
C ALA A 55 19.74 -38.13 22.96
N LYS A 56 19.53 -38.56 24.21
CA LYS A 56 18.23 -38.44 24.88
C LYS A 56 17.80 -36.98 25.06
N ALA A 57 18.72 -36.09 25.43
CA ALA A 57 18.43 -34.67 25.56
C ALA A 57 18.03 -34.04 24.23
N ARG A 58 18.71 -34.39 23.13
CA ARG A 58 18.34 -33.93 21.78
C ARG A 58 16.97 -34.42 21.33
N VAL A 59 16.62 -35.67 21.64
CA VAL A 59 15.28 -36.21 21.33
C VAL A 59 14.18 -35.54 22.16
N ALA A 60 14.46 -35.18 23.42
CA ALA A 60 13.51 -34.42 24.23
C ALA A 60 13.30 -33.01 23.66
N ALA A 61 14.38 -32.28 23.36
CA ALA A 61 14.31 -30.96 22.75
C ALA A 61 13.55 -30.97 21.41
N ALA A 62 13.81 -31.96 20.54
CA ALA A 62 13.11 -32.09 19.27
C ALA A 62 11.59 -32.38 19.45
N LYS A 63 11.19 -33.04 20.54
CA LYS A 63 9.77 -33.25 20.84
C LYS A 63 9.10 -31.97 21.33
N ASP A 64 9.79 -31.20 22.15
CA ASP A 64 9.27 -29.92 22.66
C ASP A 64 9.13 -28.90 21.51
N GLU A 65 10.10 -28.86 20.59
CA GLU A 65 10.02 -28.05 19.37
C GLU A 65 8.86 -28.49 18.46
N LEU A 66 8.63 -29.80 18.30
CA LEU A 66 7.50 -30.30 17.50
C LEU A 66 6.16 -29.94 18.14
N ALA A 67 6.05 -30.01 19.47
CA ALA A 67 4.86 -29.60 20.20
C ALA A 67 4.59 -28.09 20.05
N ALA A 68 5.62 -27.26 20.22
CA ALA A 68 5.51 -25.81 20.01
C ALA A 68 5.14 -25.46 18.56
N ALA A 69 5.67 -26.20 17.57
CA ALA A 69 5.30 -26.02 16.17
C ALA A 69 3.84 -26.43 15.89
N ALA A 70 3.31 -27.44 16.59
CA ALA A 70 1.91 -27.84 16.47
C ALA A 70 0.97 -26.77 17.06
N GLU A 71 1.29 -26.23 18.23
CA GLU A 71 0.53 -25.13 18.85
C GLU A 71 0.51 -23.87 17.98
N ARG A 72 1.65 -23.51 17.37
CA ARG A 72 1.72 -22.39 16.43
C ARG A 72 0.82 -22.60 15.22
N ARG A 73 0.81 -23.81 14.64
CA ARG A 73 -0.07 -24.14 13.51
C ARG A 73 -1.55 -24.09 13.89
N GLU A 74 -1.90 -24.53 15.10
CA GLU A 74 -3.28 -24.44 15.58
C GLU A 74 -3.70 -22.98 15.78
N ALA A 75 -2.83 -22.14 16.36
CA ALA A 75 -3.08 -20.70 16.50
C ALA A 75 -3.24 -20.01 15.13
N GLU A 76 -2.37 -20.33 14.15
CA GLU A 76 -2.48 -19.84 12.77
C GLU A 76 -3.77 -20.30 12.08
N ALA A 77 -4.23 -21.53 12.34
CA ALA A 77 -5.49 -22.02 11.80
C ALA A 77 -6.69 -21.27 12.40
N GLN A 78 -6.67 -21.01 13.72
CA GLN A 78 -7.72 -20.24 14.40
C GLN A 78 -7.78 -18.79 13.93
N THR A 79 -6.63 -18.15 13.70
CA THR A 79 -6.61 -16.78 13.15
C THR A 79 -7.11 -16.75 11.71
N ALA A 80 -6.73 -17.73 10.89
CA ALA A 80 -7.24 -17.86 9.53
C ALA A 80 -8.77 -18.07 9.49
N GLU A 81 -9.31 -18.88 10.40
CA GLU A 81 -10.75 -19.11 10.52
C GLU A 81 -11.50 -17.83 10.94
N ARG A 82 -10.95 -17.07 11.90
CA ARG A 82 -11.51 -15.77 12.30
C ARG A 82 -11.50 -14.76 11.15
N CYS A 83 -10.38 -14.65 10.42
CA CYS A 83 -10.29 -13.78 9.23
C CYS A 83 -11.31 -14.19 8.15
N ALA A 84 -11.51 -15.50 7.94
CA ALA A 84 -12.51 -15.99 6.99
C ALA A 84 -13.94 -15.68 7.44
N ALA A 85 -14.23 -15.76 8.74
CA ALA A 85 -15.55 -15.40 9.29
C ALA A 85 -15.82 -13.89 9.15
N GLU A 86 -14.84 -13.04 9.43
CA GLU A 86 -14.94 -11.58 9.27
C GLU A 86 -15.14 -11.19 7.79
N ALA A 87 -14.43 -11.84 6.87
CA ALA A 87 -14.60 -11.62 5.43
C ALA A 87 -16.01 -12.01 4.94
N ARG A 88 -16.57 -13.13 5.44
CA ARG A 88 -17.95 -13.53 5.14
C ARG A 88 -18.97 -12.53 5.70
N ALA A 89 -18.75 -12.04 6.92
CA ALA A 89 -19.61 -11.02 7.52
C ALA A 89 -19.55 -9.69 6.74
N ALA A 90 -18.36 -9.27 6.29
CA ALA A 90 -18.20 -8.11 5.43
C ALA A 90 -18.95 -8.28 4.09
N ALA A 91 -18.82 -9.43 3.44
CA ALA A 91 -19.54 -9.74 2.20
C ALA A 91 -21.08 -9.74 2.39
N SER A 92 -21.58 -10.24 3.52
CA SER A 92 -23.02 -10.17 3.82
C SER A 92 -23.50 -8.74 4.04
N ARG A 93 -22.69 -7.88 4.66
CA ARG A 93 -23.01 -6.46 4.87
C ARG A 93 -23.03 -5.69 3.56
N SER A 94 -22.05 -5.92 2.66
CA SER A 94 -22.05 -5.29 1.35
C SER A 94 -23.22 -5.75 0.48
N ALA A 95 -23.59 -7.03 0.55
CA ALA A 95 -24.78 -7.54 -0.16
C ALA A 95 -26.09 -6.91 0.37
N ALA A 96 -26.22 -6.74 1.69
CA ALA A 96 -27.37 -6.05 2.28
C ALA A 96 -27.42 -4.57 1.88
N ALA A 97 -26.28 -3.87 1.90
CA ALA A 97 -26.19 -2.48 1.46
C ALA A 97 -26.55 -2.31 -0.02
N GLN A 98 -26.07 -3.21 -0.88
CA GLN A 98 -26.42 -3.21 -2.30
C GLN A 98 -27.93 -3.40 -2.50
N LYS A 99 -28.55 -4.33 -1.77
CA LYS A 99 -30.00 -4.54 -1.85
C LYS A 99 -30.79 -3.28 -1.48
N VAL A 100 -30.39 -2.56 -0.43
CA VAL A 100 -31.03 -1.29 -0.04
C VAL A 100 -30.84 -0.22 -1.12
N ALA A 101 -29.66 -0.15 -1.74
CA ALA A 101 -29.41 0.78 -2.85
C ALA A 101 -30.28 0.45 -4.08
N ASP A 102 -30.43 -0.83 -4.43
CA ASP A 102 -31.28 -1.28 -5.54
C ASP A 102 -32.76 -0.99 -5.27
N GLU A 103 -33.24 -1.21 -4.04
CA GLU A 103 -34.61 -0.87 -3.61
C GLU A 103 -34.86 0.65 -3.66
N ALA A 104 -33.90 1.46 -3.23
CA ALA A 104 -33.99 2.92 -3.31
C ALA A 104 -34.00 3.42 -4.77
N ALA A 105 -33.17 2.84 -5.64
CA ALA A 105 -33.16 3.16 -7.07
C ALA A 105 -34.49 2.78 -7.75
N ALA A 106 -35.07 1.63 -7.39
CA ALA A 106 -36.38 1.21 -7.89
C ALA A 106 -37.50 2.17 -7.42
N ALA A 107 -37.47 2.61 -6.16
CA ALA A 107 -38.43 3.57 -5.63
C ALA A 107 -38.32 4.94 -6.32
N ALA A 108 -37.11 5.42 -6.58
CA ALA A 108 -36.89 6.67 -7.32
C ALA A 108 -37.44 6.60 -8.75
N SER A 109 -37.18 5.49 -9.46
CA SER A 109 -37.72 5.29 -10.82
C SER A 109 -39.26 5.20 -10.84
N ALA A 110 -39.87 4.59 -9.82
CA ALA A 110 -41.33 4.56 -9.69
C ALA A 110 -41.90 5.98 -9.48
N ALA A 111 -41.27 6.79 -8.63
CA ALA A 111 -41.68 8.17 -8.40
C ALA A 111 -41.55 9.06 -9.65
N GLU A 112 -40.48 8.89 -10.44
CA GLU A 112 -40.32 9.57 -11.73
C GLU A 112 -41.43 9.20 -12.72
N HIS A 113 -41.82 7.93 -12.77
CA HIS A 113 -42.92 7.47 -13.62
C HIS A 113 -44.28 8.04 -13.17
N GLU A 114 -44.54 8.11 -11.87
CA GLU A 114 -45.76 8.73 -11.34
C GLU A 114 -45.82 10.23 -11.66
N LEU A 115 -44.69 10.94 -11.53
CA LEU A 115 -44.60 12.36 -11.87
C LEU A 115 -44.81 12.59 -13.37
N ALA A 116 -44.22 11.74 -14.22
CA ALA A 116 -44.44 11.79 -15.66
C ALA A 116 -45.91 11.53 -16.03
N SER A 117 -46.56 10.56 -15.37
CA SER A 117 -47.99 10.28 -15.56
C SER A 117 -48.86 11.47 -15.15
N ALA A 118 -48.62 12.04 -13.97
CA ALA A 118 -49.36 13.20 -13.47
C ALA A 118 -49.20 14.42 -14.39
N THR A 119 -48.00 14.60 -14.96
CA THR A 119 -47.74 15.67 -15.94
C THR A 119 -48.52 15.45 -17.22
N ALA A 120 -48.56 14.22 -17.74
CA ALA A 120 -49.34 13.88 -18.92
C ALA A 120 -50.85 14.08 -18.70
N ASP A 121 -51.36 13.75 -17.51
CA ASP A 121 -52.77 13.98 -17.15
C ASP A 121 -53.11 15.48 -17.09
N LEU A 122 -52.20 16.31 -16.57
CA LEU A 122 -52.36 17.77 -16.58
C LEU A 122 -52.36 18.35 -18.00
N ASP A 123 -51.46 17.90 -18.86
CA ASP A 123 -51.40 18.32 -20.26
C ASP A 123 -52.68 17.90 -21.02
N ALA A 124 -53.18 16.68 -20.77
CA ALA A 124 -54.43 16.20 -21.33
C ALA A 124 -55.64 17.02 -20.85
N ALA A 125 -55.68 17.38 -19.56
CA ALA A 125 -56.73 18.23 -19.00
C ALA A 125 -56.68 19.65 -19.59
N ALA A 126 -55.49 20.23 -19.77
CA ALA A 126 -55.31 21.52 -20.41
C ALA A 126 -55.77 21.50 -21.88
N ALA A 127 -55.42 20.46 -22.64
CA ALA A 127 -55.86 20.30 -24.02
C ALA A 127 -57.39 20.11 -24.13
N ALA A 128 -57.99 19.36 -23.20
CA ALA A 128 -59.44 19.19 -23.13
C ALA A 128 -60.16 20.50 -22.82
N LEU A 129 -59.60 21.34 -21.93
CA LEU A 129 -60.13 22.67 -21.64
C LEU A 129 -60.09 23.55 -22.90
N GLU A 130 -58.95 23.60 -23.59
CA GLU A 130 -58.80 24.39 -24.82
C GLU A 130 -59.75 23.93 -25.94
N ALA A 131 -59.93 22.62 -26.09
CA ALA A 131 -60.89 22.05 -27.04
C ALA A 131 -62.34 22.45 -26.69
N TRP A 132 -62.69 22.37 -25.42
CA TRP A 132 -64.02 22.78 -24.94
C TRP A 132 -64.28 24.27 -25.16
N GLU A 133 -63.29 25.15 -24.90
CA GLU A 133 -63.39 26.59 -25.14
C GLU A 133 -63.62 26.92 -26.63
N LYS A 134 -62.95 26.18 -27.52
CA LYS A 134 -63.13 26.32 -28.99
C LYS A 134 -64.53 25.89 -29.43
N GLU A 135 -65.08 24.85 -28.85
CA GLU A 135 -66.42 24.35 -29.16
C GLU A 135 -67.53 25.23 -28.55
N ASN A 136 -67.23 25.99 -27.50
CA ASN A 136 -68.20 26.79 -26.74
C ASN A 136 -67.79 28.27 -26.61
N PRO A 137 -67.60 29.01 -27.72
CA PRO A 137 -67.01 30.36 -27.69
C PRO A 137 -67.86 31.40 -26.92
N LEU A 138 -69.19 31.23 -26.90
CA LEU A 138 -70.08 32.11 -26.14
C LEU A 138 -70.08 31.80 -24.64
N SER A 139 -69.83 30.54 -24.25
CA SER A 139 -69.69 30.13 -22.85
C SER A 139 -68.29 30.45 -22.32
N ALA A 140 -67.24 30.38 -23.15
CA ALA A 140 -65.88 30.78 -22.80
C ALA A 140 -65.76 32.29 -22.49
N LEU A 141 -66.51 33.14 -23.21
CA LEU A 141 -66.65 34.57 -22.90
C LEU A 141 -67.40 34.84 -21.59
N GLY A 142 -68.22 33.90 -21.12
CA GLY A 142 -68.92 33.97 -19.83
C GLY A 142 -68.19 33.27 -18.68
N SER A 143 -67.32 32.29 -18.94
CA SER A 143 -66.73 31.41 -17.92
C SER A 143 -65.50 31.99 -17.23
N VAL A 144 -64.84 33.02 -17.78
CA VAL A 144 -63.89 33.85 -17.00
C VAL A 144 -64.62 34.58 -15.85
N GLY A 145 -65.96 34.66 -15.89
CA GLY A 145 -66.80 35.19 -14.81
C GLY A 145 -67.73 34.19 -14.10
N VAL A 146 -67.94 32.96 -14.60
CA VAL A 146 -69.06 32.09 -14.15
C VAL A 146 -68.69 30.59 -14.01
N ALA A 147 -67.42 30.21 -13.90
CA ALA A 147 -67.05 28.81 -13.64
C ALA A 147 -67.24 28.33 -12.18
N VAL A 148 -68.21 28.91 -11.45
CA VAL A 148 -68.84 28.28 -10.28
C VAL A 148 -70.34 28.47 -10.45
N GLY A 149 -71.04 27.46 -10.96
CA GLY A 149 -72.48 27.40 -10.77
C GLY A 149 -73.26 26.83 -11.91
N ILE A 150 -73.22 25.51 -12.09
CA ILE A 150 -74.39 24.80 -12.59
C ILE A 150 -74.52 23.47 -11.83
N GLU A 151 -75.12 23.52 -10.64
CA GLU A 151 -75.92 22.41 -10.13
C GLU A 151 -77.15 22.85 -9.28
N VAL A 152 -77.52 24.14 -9.22
CA VAL A 152 -78.62 24.60 -8.34
C VAL A 152 -79.68 25.42 -9.09
N GLY A 153 -80.39 24.78 -10.03
CA GLY A 153 -81.40 25.41 -10.89
C GLY A 153 -82.71 25.90 -10.22
N ALA A 154 -82.82 25.92 -8.90
CA ALA A 154 -84.01 26.44 -8.19
C ALA A 154 -83.71 27.63 -7.24
N ALA A 155 -82.43 27.90 -6.94
CA ALA A 155 -82.02 29.08 -6.16
C ALA A 155 -81.68 30.30 -7.06
N VAL A 156 -81.60 30.09 -8.38
CA VAL A 156 -81.10 31.05 -9.38
C VAL A 156 -82.07 32.19 -9.67
N ALA A 157 -83.38 32.02 -9.47
CA ALA A 157 -84.32 33.12 -9.64
C ALA A 157 -84.19 34.20 -8.55
N GLU A 158 -83.80 33.82 -7.33
CA GLU A 158 -83.60 34.76 -6.21
C GLU A 158 -82.18 35.36 -6.22
N THR A 159 -81.19 34.62 -6.71
CA THR A 159 -79.81 35.11 -6.87
C THR A 159 -79.61 35.98 -8.12
N ALA A 160 -80.34 35.74 -9.22
CA ALA A 160 -80.30 36.64 -10.38
C ALA A 160 -80.88 38.03 -10.06
N GLY A 161 -81.91 38.10 -9.20
CA GLY A 161 -82.42 39.37 -8.68
C GLY A 161 -81.42 40.10 -7.78
N LYS A 162 -80.69 39.37 -6.94
CA LYS A 162 -79.60 39.94 -6.11
C LYS A 162 -78.37 40.35 -6.90
N ALA A 163 -77.99 39.61 -7.95
CA ALA A 163 -76.83 39.91 -8.80
C ALA A 163 -77.06 41.16 -9.68
N LEU A 164 -78.29 41.38 -10.15
CA LEU A 164 -78.65 42.62 -10.83
C LEU A 164 -78.67 43.82 -9.88
N LEU A 165 -79.10 43.62 -8.62
CA LEU A 165 -79.07 44.65 -7.59
C LEU A 165 -77.66 44.94 -7.06
N SER A 166 -76.77 43.95 -6.93
CA SER A 166 -75.37 44.16 -6.52
C SER A 166 -74.52 44.78 -7.63
N SER A 167 -74.84 44.52 -8.90
CA SER A 167 -74.25 45.19 -10.07
C SER A 167 -74.63 46.69 -10.13
N LEU A 168 -75.85 47.05 -9.73
CA LEU A 168 -76.34 48.42 -9.73
C LEU A 168 -76.04 49.21 -8.44
N PHE A 169 -75.90 48.55 -7.29
CA PHE A 169 -75.71 49.20 -5.97
C PHE A 169 -74.39 48.85 -5.26
N GLY A 170 -73.52 48.06 -5.88
CA GLY A 170 -72.30 47.53 -5.27
C GLY A 170 -72.56 46.32 -4.37
N GLU A 171 -71.51 45.51 -4.15
CA GLU A 171 -71.53 44.37 -3.22
C GLU A 171 -72.03 44.83 -1.84
N SER A 172 -72.97 44.08 -1.26
CA SER A 172 -73.45 44.36 0.08
C SER A 172 -72.31 44.20 1.08
N LYS A 173 -72.23 45.09 2.07
CA LYS A 173 -71.14 45.08 3.09
C LYS A 173 -70.96 43.69 3.73
N SER A 174 -72.04 42.96 3.95
CA SER A 174 -72.03 41.61 4.50
C SER A 174 -71.41 40.55 3.57
N GLU A 175 -71.60 40.67 2.26
CA GLU A 175 -71.00 39.73 1.29
C GLU A 175 -69.51 39.98 1.14
N ARG A 176 -69.09 41.25 1.19
CA ARG A 176 -67.68 41.63 1.19
C ARG A 176 -66.95 41.11 2.44
N GLU A 177 -67.56 41.27 3.62
CA GLU A 177 -67.02 40.73 4.87
C GLU A 177 -66.95 39.19 4.84
N ALA A 178 -67.96 38.51 4.26
CA ALA A 178 -67.94 37.06 4.10
C ALA A 178 -66.88 36.57 3.10
N ARG A 179 -66.62 37.33 2.03
CA ARG A 179 -65.56 37.03 1.05
C ARG A 179 -64.18 37.25 1.63
N GLU A 180 -63.95 38.38 2.28
CA GLU A 180 -62.69 38.68 2.99
C GLU A 180 -62.41 37.63 4.09
N ALA A 181 -63.45 37.15 4.80
CA ALA A 181 -63.29 36.08 5.78
C ALA A 181 -62.91 34.72 5.15
N ARG A 182 -63.46 34.39 3.97
CA ARG A 182 -63.10 33.16 3.23
C ARG A 182 -61.71 33.24 2.63
N GLU A 183 -61.36 34.37 2.02
CA GLU A 183 -60.02 34.62 1.49
C GLU A 183 -58.97 34.58 2.63
N ALA A 184 -59.30 35.14 3.81
CA ALA A 184 -58.45 35.04 4.99
C ALA A 184 -58.31 33.60 5.51
N ALA A 185 -59.38 32.80 5.47
CA ALA A 185 -59.32 31.39 5.88
C ALA A 185 -58.46 30.54 4.91
N VAL A 186 -58.62 30.73 3.60
CA VAL A 186 -57.79 30.04 2.59
C VAL A 186 -56.33 30.47 2.69
N ALA A 187 -56.06 31.76 2.92
CA ALA A 187 -54.70 32.25 3.14
C ALA A 187 -54.08 31.67 4.44
N ALA A 188 -54.88 31.49 5.50
CA ALA A 188 -54.42 30.87 6.75
C ALA A 188 -54.11 29.37 6.56
N GLU A 189 -54.94 28.65 5.81
CA GLU A 189 -54.72 27.24 5.49
C GLU A 189 -53.48 27.04 4.61
N ALA A 190 -53.30 27.87 3.57
CA ALA A 190 -52.11 27.86 2.73
C ALA A 190 -50.82 28.18 3.53
N ASN A 191 -50.87 29.12 4.48
CA ASN A 191 -49.75 29.38 5.39
C ASN A 191 -49.47 28.18 6.31
N ALA A 192 -50.50 27.53 6.86
CA ALA A 192 -50.33 26.36 7.71
C ALA A 192 -49.71 25.17 6.96
N GLU A 193 -50.11 24.95 5.70
CA GLU A 193 -49.51 23.94 4.83
C GLU A 193 -48.05 24.27 4.48
N ALA A 194 -47.74 25.54 4.19
CA ALA A 194 -46.37 25.98 3.93
C ALA A 194 -45.47 25.80 5.16
N GLU A 195 -45.96 26.12 6.37
CA GLU A 195 -45.24 25.89 7.62
C GLU A 195 -45.02 24.39 7.90
N ALA A 196 -46.05 23.56 7.63
CA ALA A 196 -45.93 22.11 7.77
C ALA A 196 -44.93 21.50 6.77
N ALA A 197 -44.90 21.99 5.53
CA ALA A 197 -43.92 21.59 4.52
C ALA A 197 -42.50 21.98 4.94
N ALA A 198 -42.31 23.22 5.39
CA ALA A 198 -41.01 23.69 5.90
C ALA A 198 -40.54 22.90 7.14
N ALA A 199 -41.46 22.51 8.03
CA ALA A 199 -41.14 21.66 9.18
C ALA A 199 -40.69 20.25 8.76
N ARG A 200 -41.34 19.66 7.75
CA ARG A 200 -40.94 18.35 7.19
C ARG A 200 -39.58 18.42 6.51
N GLU A 201 -39.29 19.48 5.76
CA GLU A 201 -38.00 19.67 5.12
C GLU A 201 -36.87 19.83 6.16
N ARG A 202 -37.10 20.60 7.23
CA ARG A 202 -36.15 20.71 8.34
C ARG A 202 -35.90 19.36 9.03
N ALA A 203 -36.96 18.61 9.32
CA ALA A 203 -36.82 17.28 9.92
C ALA A 203 -36.06 16.30 9.01
N ALA A 204 -36.29 16.36 7.69
CA ALA A 204 -35.55 15.55 6.72
C ALA A 204 -34.07 15.96 6.66
N ALA A 205 -33.76 17.26 6.70
CA ALA A 205 -32.39 17.76 6.73
C ALA A 205 -31.64 17.36 8.02
N GLU A 206 -32.30 17.43 9.18
CA GLU A 206 -31.74 16.96 10.45
C GLU A 206 -31.48 15.46 10.45
N ALA A 207 -32.40 14.65 9.92
CA ALA A 207 -32.21 13.21 9.79
C ALA A 207 -31.05 12.87 8.83
N ALA A 208 -30.91 13.60 7.72
CA ALA A 208 -29.80 13.42 6.79
C ALA A 208 -28.45 13.80 7.43
N ALA A 209 -28.41 14.88 8.23
CA ALA A 209 -27.22 15.27 8.96
C ALA A 209 -26.81 14.21 10.01
N ALA A 210 -27.77 13.67 10.77
CA ALA A 210 -27.51 12.60 11.73
C ALA A 210 -27.02 11.31 11.06
N ALA A 211 -27.57 10.96 9.90
CA ALA A 211 -27.10 9.82 9.11
C ALA A 211 -25.67 10.02 8.58
N ALA A 212 -25.34 11.23 8.12
CA ALA A 212 -23.99 11.58 7.67
C ALA A 212 -22.97 11.51 8.82
N GLU A 213 -23.33 11.97 10.02
CA GLU A 213 -22.48 11.88 11.20
C GLU A 213 -22.24 10.42 11.62
N ALA A 214 -23.29 9.59 11.62
CA ALA A 214 -23.17 8.16 11.90
C ALA A 214 -22.29 7.43 10.88
N ALA A 215 -22.41 7.78 9.59
CA ALA A 215 -21.56 7.23 8.54
C ALA A 215 -20.09 7.66 8.70
N ALA A 216 -19.84 8.92 9.08
CA ALA A 216 -18.50 9.42 9.36
C ALA A 216 -17.87 8.71 10.58
N ALA A 217 -18.65 8.48 11.64
CA ALA A 217 -18.19 7.73 12.82
C ALA A 217 -17.82 6.28 12.47
N ALA A 218 -18.65 5.59 11.67
CA ALA A 218 -18.37 4.24 11.21
C ALA A 218 -17.12 4.16 10.31
N ALA A 219 -16.93 5.15 9.43
CA ALA A 219 -15.73 5.24 8.60
C ALA A 219 -14.45 5.48 9.43
N ALA A 220 -14.54 6.30 10.48
CA ALA A 220 -13.44 6.55 11.40
C ALA A 220 -13.06 5.28 12.20
N GLU A 221 -14.04 4.51 12.66
CA GLU A 221 -13.82 3.23 13.35
C GLU A 221 -13.16 2.20 12.42
N ALA A 222 -13.63 2.10 11.16
CA ALA A 222 -13.02 1.23 10.16
C ALA A 222 -11.56 1.60 9.87
N ALA A 223 -11.27 2.89 9.71
CA ALA A 223 -9.90 3.39 9.51
C ALA A 223 -9.00 3.11 10.72
N ALA A 224 -9.53 3.22 11.95
CA ALA A 224 -8.79 2.88 13.16
C ALA A 224 -8.48 1.37 13.23
N ALA A 225 -9.43 0.51 12.86
CA ALA A 225 -9.23 -0.94 12.80
C ALA A 225 -8.18 -1.33 11.76
N GLU A 226 -8.18 -0.69 10.58
CA GLU A 226 -7.17 -0.93 9.55
C GLU A 226 -5.76 -0.53 10.00
N ARG A 227 -5.61 0.63 10.67
CA ARG A 227 -4.33 1.06 11.26
C ARG A 227 -3.82 0.06 12.30
N ALA A 228 -4.70 -0.40 13.19
CA ALA A 228 -4.35 -1.41 14.19
C ALA A 228 -3.93 -2.75 13.53
N ALA A 229 -4.56 -3.15 12.42
CA ALA A 229 -4.17 -4.33 11.67
C ALA A 229 -2.80 -4.15 10.97
N ALA A 230 -2.53 -2.97 10.42
CA ALA A 230 -1.24 -2.63 9.84
C ALA A 230 -0.11 -2.66 10.89
N GLU A 231 -0.33 -2.08 12.07
CA GLU A 231 0.64 -2.11 13.17
C GLU A 231 0.95 -3.54 13.63
N ARG A 232 -0.05 -4.43 13.69
CA ARG A 232 0.17 -5.85 14.01
C ARG A 232 1.03 -6.56 12.95
N ARG A 233 0.77 -6.32 11.67
CA ARG A 233 1.59 -6.87 10.57
C ARG A 233 3.03 -6.37 10.65
N ASP A 234 3.23 -5.09 10.96
CA ASP A 234 4.57 -4.53 11.16
C ASP A 234 5.30 -5.15 12.36
N GLN A 235 4.61 -5.36 13.48
CA GLN A 235 5.16 -6.06 14.64
C GLN A 235 5.56 -7.50 14.30
N GLU A 236 4.72 -8.25 13.58
CA GLU A 236 5.05 -9.59 13.11
C GLU A 236 6.26 -9.61 12.17
N LEU A 237 6.37 -8.62 11.27
CA LEU A 237 7.53 -8.48 10.39
C LEU A 237 8.81 -8.18 11.17
N ARG A 238 8.74 -7.33 12.20
CA ARG A 238 9.89 -7.07 13.09
C ARG A 238 10.31 -8.35 13.83
N GLN A 239 9.36 -9.09 14.41
CA GLN A 239 9.64 -10.36 15.07
C GLN A 239 10.26 -11.39 14.12
N LYS A 240 9.76 -11.47 12.87
CA LYS A 240 10.34 -12.35 11.84
C LYS A 240 11.76 -11.92 11.44
N ARG A 241 12.04 -10.62 11.36
CA ARG A 241 13.38 -10.10 11.10
C ARG A 241 14.34 -10.39 12.24
N GLU A 242 13.93 -10.16 13.48
CA GLU A 242 14.73 -10.49 14.67
C GLU A 242 15.02 -12.00 14.74
N ALA A 243 14.01 -12.85 14.54
CA ALA A 243 14.21 -14.29 14.52
C ALA A 243 15.12 -14.75 13.36
N ALA A 244 15.02 -14.13 12.18
CA ALA A 244 15.90 -14.40 11.06
C ALA A 244 17.34 -13.93 11.33
N GLU A 245 17.52 -12.79 12.00
CA GLU A 245 18.83 -12.28 12.41
C GLU A 245 19.46 -13.19 13.48
N GLU A 246 18.70 -13.66 14.45
CA GLU A 246 19.16 -14.65 15.43
C GLU A 246 19.54 -15.97 14.74
N ALA A 247 18.73 -16.46 13.82
CA ALA A 247 19.04 -17.66 13.04
C ALA A 247 20.32 -17.49 12.22
N LEU A 248 20.51 -16.32 11.58
CA LEU A 248 21.75 -15.98 10.88
C LEU A 248 22.93 -15.83 11.84
N ARG A 249 22.73 -15.33 13.05
CA ARG A 249 23.80 -15.21 14.06
C ARG A 249 24.26 -16.58 14.54
N VAL A 250 23.35 -17.55 14.64
CA VAL A 250 23.65 -18.95 14.95
C VAL A 250 24.27 -19.68 13.76
N GLN A 251 23.82 -19.38 12.53
CA GLN A 251 24.31 -20.03 11.31
C GLN A 251 25.54 -19.38 10.70
N ARG A 252 25.90 -18.14 11.06
CA ARG A 252 27.11 -17.47 10.55
C ARG A 252 28.30 -18.38 10.89
N PRO A 253 28.93 -19.02 9.88
CA PRO A 253 30.29 -19.46 10.07
C PRO A 253 31.04 -18.20 10.45
N ARG A 254 31.81 -18.24 11.53
CA ARG A 254 32.65 -17.11 11.91
C ARG A 254 33.39 -16.60 10.65
N PRO A 255 33.61 -15.29 10.48
CA PRO A 255 34.36 -14.70 9.36
C PRO A 255 35.86 -15.10 9.34
N LEU A 256 36.17 -16.28 9.85
CA LEU A 256 37.47 -16.93 9.89
C LEU A 256 37.82 -17.60 8.56
N SER A 257 36.99 -17.60 7.50
CA SER A 257 37.44 -18.22 6.24
C SER A 257 38.42 -17.31 5.51
N ASP A 258 38.06 -16.04 5.32
CA ASP A 258 38.80 -15.17 4.41
C ASP A 258 39.93 -14.45 5.14
N VAL A 259 39.67 -13.93 6.34
CA VAL A 259 40.73 -13.36 7.19
C VAL A 259 41.73 -14.44 7.61
N ALA A 260 41.29 -15.66 7.94
CA ALA A 260 42.24 -16.73 8.26
C ALA A 260 42.93 -17.31 7.01
N ALA A 261 42.31 -17.26 5.83
CA ALA A 261 42.99 -17.61 4.58
C ALA A 261 44.10 -16.60 4.25
N THR A 262 43.84 -15.29 4.40
CA THR A 262 44.86 -14.24 4.21
C THR A 262 45.97 -14.37 5.26
N GLN A 263 45.62 -14.55 6.54
CA GLN A 263 46.61 -14.78 7.61
C GLN A 263 47.41 -16.07 7.42
N ALA A 264 46.79 -17.14 6.92
CA ALA A 264 47.49 -18.38 6.60
C ALA A 264 48.43 -18.21 5.40
N ALA A 265 48.04 -17.43 4.39
CA ALA A 265 48.89 -17.11 3.25
C ALA A 265 50.09 -16.23 3.66
N GLU A 266 49.87 -15.19 4.47
CA GLU A 266 50.95 -14.37 5.05
C GLU A 266 51.88 -15.18 5.94
N ALA A 267 51.34 -16.09 6.76
CA ALA A 267 52.14 -17.01 7.58
C ALA A 267 53.00 -17.96 6.72
N ALA A 268 52.48 -18.44 5.58
CA ALA A 268 53.23 -19.25 4.64
C ALA A 268 54.37 -18.46 3.96
N VAL A 269 54.13 -17.19 3.59
CA VAL A 269 55.17 -16.29 3.04
C VAL A 269 56.25 -16.01 4.09
N ASN A 270 55.87 -15.75 5.34
CA ASN A 270 56.80 -15.58 6.45
C ASN A 270 57.63 -16.84 6.72
N ALA A 271 57.00 -18.02 6.67
CA ALA A 271 57.69 -19.29 6.84
C ALA A 271 58.68 -19.58 5.69
N ALA A 272 58.32 -19.22 4.45
CA ALA A 272 59.21 -19.35 3.29
C ALA A 272 60.43 -18.41 3.39
N ALA A 273 60.23 -17.17 3.83
CA ALA A 273 61.32 -16.22 4.10
C ALA A 273 62.23 -16.71 5.23
N ALA A 274 61.66 -17.20 6.34
CA ALA A 274 62.42 -17.75 7.47
C ALA A 274 63.21 -19.02 7.12
N ALA A 275 62.73 -19.80 6.15
CA ALA A 275 63.41 -20.97 5.60
C ALA A 275 64.47 -20.63 4.53
N GLY A 276 64.64 -19.36 4.17
CA GLY A 276 65.58 -18.90 3.13
C GLY A 276 65.15 -19.29 1.70
N LEU A 277 63.86 -19.61 1.49
CA LEU A 277 63.30 -19.98 0.19
C LEU A 277 62.84 -18.76 -0.64
N MET A 278 62.75 -17.59 0.00
CA MET A 278 62.47 -16.29 -0.62
C MET A 278 63.32 -15.22 0.05
N ASP A 279 63.78 -14.25 -0.73
CA ASP A 279 64.43 -13.04 -0.22
C ASP A 279 63.44 -12.20 0.59
N ALA A 280 63.95 -11.44 1.56
CA ALA A 280 63.11 -10.64 2.47
C ALA A 280 62.28 -9.59 1.71
N ASP A 281 62.90 -8.94 0.71
CA ASP A 281 62.23 -7.95 -0.13
C ASP A 281 61.12 -8.57 -0.98
N ALA A 282 61.38 -9.76 -1.54
CA ALA A 282 60.37 -10.51 -2.30
C ALA A 282 59.22 -10.99 -1.40
N ALA A 283 59.51 -11.33 -0.14
CA ALA A 283 58.48 -11.72 0.82
C ALA A 283 57.58 -10.54 1.23
N GLU A 284 58.16 -9.34 1.41
CA GLU A 284 57.39 -8.13 1.66
C GLU A 284 56.55 -7.70 0.45
N GLU A 285 57.09 -7.78 -0.77
CA GLU A 285 56.33 -7.55 -2.00
C GLU A 285 55.15 -8.52 -2.11
N LYS A 286 55.37 -9.81 -1.83
CA LYS A 286 54.30 -10.81 -1.85
C LYS A 286 53.22 -10.58 -0.80
N LYS A 287 53.57 -10.09 0.39
CA LYS A 287 52.59 -9.69 1.41
C LYS A 287 51.74 -8.53 0.93
N ARG A 288 52.37 -7.49 0.37
CA ARG A 288 51.65 -6.33 -0.20
C ARG A 288 50.68 -6.75 -1.29
N GLU A 289 51.08 -7.65 -2.19
CA GLU A 289 50.19 -8.21 -3.21
C GLU A 289 48.99 -8.96 -2.61
N LEU A 290 49.22 -9.79 -1.57
CA LEU A 290 48.15 -10.53 -0.90
C LEU A 290 47.16 -9.61 -0.18
N GLN A 291 47.67 -8.55 0.45
CA GLN A 291 46.85 -7.52 1.10
C GLN A 291 46.02 -6.75 0.08
N GLN A 292 46.64 -6.26 -1.01
CA GLN A 292 45.92 -5.60 -2.10
C GLN A 292 44.85 -6.51 -2.73
N ALA A 293 45.15 -7.80 -2.90
CA ALA A 293 44.17 -8.76 -3.42
C ALA A 293 43.01 -9.01 -2.44
N ALA A 294 43.28 -9.03 -1.13
CA ALA A 294 42.25 -9.16 -0.10
C ALA A 294 41.35 -7.91 -0.04
N GLU A 295 41.95 -6.71 -0.07
CA GLU A 295 41.24 -5.43 -0.12
C GLU A 295 40.39 -5.30 -1.39
N ALA A 296 40.94 -5.69 -2.55
CA ALA A 296 40.19 -5.72 -3.81
C ALA A 296 38.98 -6.65 -3.70
N ARG A 297 39.14 -7.86 -3.15
CA ARG A 297 38.02 -8.78 -2.93
C ARG A 297 36.98 -8.23 -1.96
N GLU A 298 37.40 -7.58 -0.87
CA GLU A 298 36.47 -6.95 0.07
C GLU A 298 35.72 -5.79 -0.59
N ARG A 299 36.41 -4.93 -1.34
CA ARG A 299 35.80 -3.85 -2.11
C ARG A 299 34.79 -4.37 -3.12
N LEU A 300 35.14 -5.42 -3.85
CA LEU A 300 34.24 -6.07 -4.80
C LEU A 300 33.03 -6.69 -4.09
N GLY A 301 33.24 -7.33 -2.94
CA GLY A 301 32.17 -7.83 -2.08
C GLY A 301 31.23 -6.71 -1.61
N ARG A 302 31.77 -5.56 -1.20
CA ARG A 302 30.99 -4.37 -0.83
C ARG A 302 30.19 -3.83 -2.02
N LEU A 303 30.80 -3.72 -3.20
CA LEU A 303 30.12 -3.27 -4.42
C LEU A 303 29.00 -4.22 -4.86
N ARG A 304 29.18 -5.54 -4.72
CA ARG A 304 28.14 -6.54 -5.01
C ARG A 304 26.89 -6.42 -4.12
N LEU A 305 27.01 -5.87 -2.91
CA LEU A 305 25.83 -5.58 -2.08
C LEU A 305 24.92 -4.50 -2.71
N PHE A 306 25.46 -3.70 -3.63
CA PHE A 306 24.79 -2.64 -4.36
C PHE A 306 24.56 -3.01 -5.83
N GLU A 307 24.46 -4.30 -6.18
CA GLU A 307 24.25 -4.77 -7.55
C GLU A 307 23.01 -4.14 -8.21
N SER A 308 21.90 -4.00 -7.46
CA SER A 308 20.70 -3.30 -7.95
C SER A 308 20.95 -1.83 -8.25
N ASP A 309 21.74 -1.15 -7.42
CA ASP A 309 22.02 0.28 -7.56
C ASP A 309 23.02 0.53 -8.70
N LEU A 310 23.97 -0.38 -8.88
CA LEU A 310 24.88 -0.42 -10.02
C LEU A 310 24.10 -0.67 -11.32
N ALA A 311 23.13 -1.58 -11.29
CA ALA A 311 22.25 -1.86 -12.42
C ALA A 311 21.44 -0.63 -12.84
N LEU A 312 20.84 0.08 -11.87
CA LEU A 312 20.10 1.33 -12.09
C LEU A 312 20.97 2.41 -12.76
N LEU A 313 22.25 2.49 -12.40
CA LEU A 313 23.20 3.43 -13.02
C LEU A 313 23.79 2.94 -14.35
N GLY A 314 23.44 1.73 -14.80
CA GLY A 314 23.88 1.18 -16.09
C GLY A 314 25.19 0.38 -16.04
N PHE A 315 25.58 -0.14 -14.89
CA PHE A 315 26.79 -0.97 -14.72
C PHE A 315 26.52 -2.50 -14.79
N GLU A 316 25.39 -2.95 -15.34
CA GLU A 316 24.95 -4.37 -15.34
C GLU A 316 25.91 -5.36 -16.02
N ALA A 317 26.72 -4.90 -16.98
CA ALA A 317 27.61 -5.75 -17.78
C ALA A 317 29.11 -5.41 -17.59
N VAL A 318 29.44 -4.78 -16.46
CA VAL A 318 30.77 -4.23 -16.22
C VAL A 318 31.68 -5.30 -15.60
N SER A 319 32.91 -5.40 -16.10
CA SER A 319 33.85 -6.42 -15.64
C SER A 319 34.23 -6.19 -14.17
N GLU A 320 34.68 -7.24 -13.48
CA GLU A 320 35.15 -7.12 -12.10
C GLU A 320 36.27 -6.09 -11.95
N ASP A 321 37.16 -6.00 -12.94
CA ASP A 321 38.27 -5.04 -12.97
C ASP A 321 37.76 -3.60 -13.11
N ASP A 322 36.73 -3.37 -13.92
CA ASP A 322 36.12 -2.05 -14.09
C ASP A 322 35.35 -1.63 -12.82
N LEU A 323 34.73 -2.57 -12.10
CA LEU A 323 34.10 -2.31 -10.81
C LEU A 323 35.14 -1.95 -9.74
N LEU A 324 36.30 -2.59 -9.76
CA LEU A 324 37.43 -2.23 -8.87
C LEU A 324 38.01 -0.86 -9.24
N ALA A 325 37.99 -0.49 -10.51
CA ALA A 325 38.40 0.83 -10.98
C ALA A 325 37.33 1.92 -10.79
N LEU A 326 36.14 1.57 -10.28
CA LEU A 326 35.02 2.51 -10.15
C LEU A 326 35.37 3.67 -9.21
N ASP A 327 35.46 4.87 -9.78
CA ASP A 327 35.76 6.10 -9.05
C ASP A 327 34.57 7.06 -9.01
N GLU A 328 34.69 8.11 -8.21
CA GLU A 328 33.64 9.13 -8.07
C GLU A 328 33.33 9.83 -9.40
N LYS A 329 34.32 9.96 -10.30
CA LYS A 329 34.14 10.60 -11.60
C LYS A 329 33.31 9.73 -12.53
N ALA A 330 33.61 8.44 -12.61
CA ALA A 330 32.85 7.45 -13.39
C ALA A 330 31.40 7.36 -12.89
N LEU A 331 31.20 7.32 -11.57
CA LEU A 331 29.87 7.32 -10.97
C LEU A 331 29.07 8.57 -11.33
N ARG A 332 29.69 9.76 -11.21
CA ARG A 332 29.07 11.04 -11.59
C ARG A 332 28.75 11.12 -13.08
N ALA A 333 29.63 10.60 -13.93
CA ALA A 333 29.44 10.59 -15.38
C ALA A 333 28.23 9.72 -15.76
N GLN A 334 28.14 8.51 -15.20
CA GLN A 334 27.01 7.61 -15.47
C GLN A 334 25.69 8.13 -14.90
N PHE A 335 25.71 8.71 -13.70
CA PHE A 335 24.52 9.36 -13.14
C PHE A 335 23.99 10.48 -14.05
N ARG A 336 24.88 11.34 -14.58
CA ARG A 336 24.49 12.41 -15.51
C ARG A 336 23.93 11.86 -16.81
N LEU A 337 24.50 10.78 -17.33
CA LEU A 337 24.03 10.13 -18.55
C LEU A 337 22.63 9.54 -18.34
N ARG A 338 22.44 8.73 -17.28
CA ARG A 338 21.14 8.15 -16.95
C ARG A 338 20.08 9.16 -16.55
N SER A 339 20.45 10.21 -15.83
CA SER A 339 19.51 11.27 -15.45
C SER A 339 18.99 12.04 -16.65
N ARG A 340 19.76 12.14 -17.75
CA ARG A 340 19.28 12.74 -19.01
C ARG A 340 18.31 11.83 -19.75
N GLU A 341 18.57 10.52 -19.73
CA GLU A 341 17.69 9.53 -20.36
C GLU A 341 16.34 9.35 -19.65
N LEU A 342 16.32 9.55 -18.33
CA LEU A 342 15.14 9.37 -17.48
C LEU A 342 14.47 10.70 -17.10
N HIS A 343 14.91 11.83 -17.65
CA HIS A 343 14.31 13.13 -17.32
C HIS A 343 12.86 13.20 -17.83
N PRO A 344 11.88 13.67 -17.03
CA PRO A 344 10.48 13.73 -17.42
C PRO A 344 10.23 14.60 -18.66
N ASP A 345 11.05 15.63 -18.90
CA ASP A 345 10.94 16.45 -20.12
C ASP A 345 11.31 15.69 -21.41
N ALA A 346 11.94 14.51 -21.30
CA ALA A 346 12.42 13.73 -22.44
C ALA A 346 11.49 12.57 -22.83
N ALA A 347 10.43 12.27 -22.07
CA ALA A 347 9.55 11.12 -22.30
C ALA A 347 8.09 11.42 -21.91
N THR A 348 7.12 10.80 -22.60
CA THR A 348 5.69 10.92 -22.27
C THR A 348 5.34 10.04 -21.05
N GLU A 349 4.24 10.36 -20.35
CA GLU A 349 3.82 9.62 -19.14
C GLU A 349 3.63 8.10 -19.38
N GLU A 350 3.22 7.70 -20.60
CA GLU A 350 3.09 6.28 -21.00
C GLU A 350 4.44 5.58 -21.16
N GLU A 351 5.51 6.30 -21.55
CA GLU A 351 6.86 5.74 -21.70
C GLU A 351 7.62 5.66 -20.36
N LEU A 352 7.20 6.47 -19.38
CA LEU A 352 7.73 6.47 -18.02
C LEU A 352 7.13 5.34 -17.16
N ALA A 353 5.99 4.78 -17.56
CA ALA A 353 5.35 3.67 -16.87
C ALA A 353 6.21 2.40 -16.93
N GLY A 354 6.87 2.07 -15.82
CA GLY A 354 7.74 0.90 -15.67
C GLY A 354 9.24 1.18 -15.85
N ARG A 355 9.65 2.44 -16.07
CA ARG A 355 11.06 2.85 -15.98
C ARG A 355 11.43 3.21 -14.55
N PRO A 356 12.69 3.02 -14.13
CA PRO A 356 13.16 3.49 -12.83
C PRO A 356 12.97 4.99 -12.71
N SER A 357 12.51 5.44 -11.55
CA SER A 357 12.28 6.86 -11.31
C SER A 357 13.62 7.61 -11.12
N VAL A 358 13.63 8.92 -11.40
CA VAL A 358 14.79 9.79 -11.10
C VAL A 358 15.13 9.78 -9.60
N TYR A 359 14.14 9.56 -8.73
CA TYR A 359 14.34 9.46 -7.28
C TYR A 359 15.10 8.18 -6.89
N GLU A 360 14.78 7.05 -7.51
CA GLU A 360 15.52 5.79 -7.33
C GLU A 360 16.95 5.91 -7.83
N LEU A 361 17.15 6.56 -9.00
CA LEU A 361 18.48 6.82 -9.54
C LEU A 361 19.34 7.69 -8.61
N ASN A 362 18.75 8.73 -8.01
CA ASN A 362 19.44 9.61 -7.07
C ASN A 362 19.78 8.90 -5.75
N ALA A 363 18.88 8.04 -5.26
CA ALA A 363 19.12 7.20 -4.09
C ALA A 363 20.30 6.24 -4.33
N ALA A 364 20.30 5.53 -5.46
CA ALA A 364 21.38 4.62 -5.87
C ALA A 364 22.73 5.35 -5.98
N TYR A 365 22.76 6.49 -6.69
CA TYR A 365 23.96 7.33 -6.81
C TYR A 365 24.50 7.75 -5.44
N THR A 366 23.64 8.21 -4.54
CA THR A 366 24.06 8.69 -3.22
C THR A 366 24.64 7.58 -2.36
N SER A 367 24.04 6.38 -2.41
CA SER A 367 24.53 5.20 -1.69
C SER A 367 25.91 4.78 -2.17
N LEU A 368 26.09 4.63 -3.49
CA LEU A 368 27.36 4.25 -4.10
C LEU A 368 28.44 5.33 -3.91
N LEU A 369 28.08 6.60 -3.99
CA LEU A 369 29.01 7.71 -3.74
C LEU A 369 29.55 7.69 -2.30
N LYS A 370 28.69 7.39 -1.32
CA LYS A 370 29.11 7.25 0.09
C LYS A 370 30.08 6.09 0.25
N LEU A 371 29.82 4.95 -0.40
CA LEU A 371 30.71 3.79 -0.39
C LEU A 371 32.08 4.14 -1.00
N VAL A 372 32.12 4.64 -2.23
CA VAL A 372 33.38 4.98 -2.93
C VAL A 372 34.19 6.03 -2.14
N ARG A 373 33.54 7.02 -1.55
CA ARG A 373 34.23 8.01 -0.69
C ARG A 373 34.74 7.42 0.62
N ARG A 374 34.03 6.44 1.19
CA ARG A 374 34.49 5.72 2.39
C ARG A 374 35.72 4.89 2.06
N ASP A 375 35.67 4.11 0.99
CA ASP A 375 36.80 3.29 0.53
C ASP A 375 38.04 4.15 0.24
N LYS A 376 37.84 5.32 -0.39
CA LYS A 376 38.92 6.28 -0.64
C LYS A 376 39.56 6.81 0.66
N ARG A 377 38.76 7.04 1.71
CA ARG A 377 39.27 7.49 3.03
C ARG A 377 40.01 6.37 3.75
N GLU A 378 39.44 5.17 3.76
CA GLU A 378 40.08 3.99 4.34
C GLU A 378 41.44 3.71 3.66
N PHE A 379 41.53 3.91 2.35
CA PHE A 379 42.78 3.76 1.60
C PHE A 379 43.81 4.87 1.94
N SER A 380 43.37 6.12 2.13
CA SER A 380 44.28 7.21 2.53
C SER A 380 44.78 7.11 3.97
N ASP A 381 43.98 6.52 4.87
CA ASP A 381 44.36 6.36 6.28
C ASP A 381 45.41 5.26 6.47
N HIS A 382 45.50 4.27 5.56
CA HIS A 382 46.53 3.22 5.60
C HIS A 382 47.85 3.63 4.93
N SER A 383 47.86 4.67 4.09
CA SER A 383 49.07 5.09 3.37
C SER A 383 49.92 6.13 4.13
N SER A 384 49.49 6.58 5.31
CA SER A 384 50.16 7.66 6.06
C SER A 384 51.10 7.18 7.17
N ASP A 385 51.11 5.89 7.52
CA ASP A 385 51.95 5.34 8.59
C ASP A 385 53.36 4.88 8.14
N ASP A 386 53.65 4.83 6.84
CA ASP A 386 54.94 4.28 6.33
C ASP A 386 55.94 5.36 5.84
N SER A 387 55.79 6.61 6.30
CA SER A 387 56.74 7.69 5.97
C SER A 387 56.97 8.64 7.15
N SER A 388 57.42 8.07 8.27
CA SER A 388 57.98 8.78 9.42
C SER A 388 59.51 8.65 9.44
N SER A 389 60.19 9.30 8.50
CA SER A 389 61.58 9.73 8.67
C SER A 389 61.95 10.71 7.56
N ASP A 390 61.59 11.97 7.71
CA ASP A 390 62.45 13.11 7.40
C ASP A 390 61.80 14.38 7.95
N ARG A 391 62.14 14.61 9.22
CA ARG A 391 62.00 15.88 9.90
C ARG A 391 63.08 16.79 9.30
N ASP A 392 62.67 17.71 8.43
CA ASP A 392 63.15 19.10 8.39
C ASP A 392 62.67 19.79 7.11
N SER A 393 61.93 20.89 7.29
CA SER A 393 62.15 22.19 6.62
C SER A 393 60.83 22.93 6.34
N CYS A 394 60.50 23.82 7.27
CA CYS A 394 60.11 25.21 7.03
C CYS A 394 59.40 25.54 5.70
N GLY A 395 58.10 25.86 5.75
CA GLY A 395 57.42 26.44 4.60
C GLY A 395 55.98 26.86 4.87
N THR A 396 55.80 28.02 5.51
CA THR A 396 54.54 28.76 5.54
C THR A 396 54.05 29.04 4.11
N GLY A 397 52.82 28.66 3.76
CA GLY A 397 52.29 28.96 2.42
C GLY A 397 50.80 28.68 2.22
N SER A 398 50.01 29.72 2.40
CA SER A 398 48.73 30.02 1.72
C SER A 398 47.53 29.07 1.86
N THR A 399 46.65 29.47 2.76
CA THR A 399 45.20 29.34 2.68
C THR A 399 44.64 30.33 1.63
N SER A 400 44.46 29.95 0.36
CA SER A 400 43.65 30.72 -0.61
C SER A 400 43.70 30.11 -2.02
N GLU A 401 42.80 29.18 -2.37
CA GLU A 401 42.29 28.90 -3.74
C GLU A 401 41.51 27.58 -3.74
N ALA A 402 40.25 27.59 -3.30
CA ALA A 402 39.31 26.50 -3.58
C ALA A 402 37.83 26.81 -3.24
N ASN A 403 37.49 28.03 -2.79
CA ASN A 403 36.13 28.37 -2.37
C ASN A 403 35.35 29.29 -3.32
N ASP A 404 35.88 29.64 -4.50
CA ASP A 404 35.24 30.62 -5.41
C ASP A 404 34.32 30.02 -6.50
N ILE A 405 33.78 28.81 -6.32
CA ILE A 405 32.91 28.18 -7.36
C ILE A 405 31.42 28.17 -6.97
N PHE A 406 31.05 28.46 -5.72
CA PHE A 406 29.64 28.38 -5.29
C PHE A 406 28.92 29.73 -5.03
N ASP A 407 29.59 30.88 -5.17
CA ASP A 407 29.00 32.20 -4.87
C ASP A 407 28.55 33.03 -6.10
N THR A 408 28.33 32.41 -7.28
CA THR A 408 27.91 33.17 -8.49
C THR A 408 26.63 32.69 -9.18
N LEU A 409 25.78 31.89 -8.51
CA LEU A 409 24.54 31.38 -9.12
C LEU A 409 23.25 31.65 -8.34
N GLU A 410 23.28 32.51 -7.32
CA GLU A 410 22.09 32.79 -6.48
C GLU A 410 21.44 34.18 -6.71
N ASP A 411 21.93 34.99 -7.66
CA ASP A 411 21.47 36.38 -7.86
C ASP A 411 20.69 36.65 -9.17
N HIS A 412 20.30 35.64 -9.94
CA HIS A 412 19.66 35.85 -11.27
C HIS A 412 18.27 35.23 -11.51
N LEU A 413 17.54 34.85 -10.46
CA LEU A 413 16.10 34.56 -10.58
C LEU A 413 15.28 35.57 -9.78
N GLY A 414 15.34 36.82 -10.25
CA GLY A 414 14.39 37.85 -9.86
C GLY A 414 12.96 37.41 -10.18
N TYR A 415 12.16 37.29 -9.13
CA TYR A 415 10.71 37.18 -9.16
C TYR A 415 10.11 38.41 -9.88
N GLY A 416 9.99 38.31 -11.20
CA GLY A 416 9.15 39.19 -12.01
C GLY A 416 7.70 38.77 -11.85
N SER A 417 7.03 39.32 -10.83
CA SER A 417 5.57 39.31 -10.76
C SER A 417 5.03 40.24 -11.85
N ASP A 418 4.61 39.68 -12.98
CA ASP A 418 3.84 40.39 -13.99
C ASP A 418 2.47 39.73 -14.12
N SER A 419 1.58 40.10 -13.21
CA SER A 419 0.15 39.83 -13.32
C SER A 419 -0.48 40.93 -14.17
N GLY A 420 -0.67 40.66 -15.47
CA GLY A 420 -1.35 41.55 -16.40
C GLY A 420 -2.13 40.81 -17.48
N PHE A 421 -3.43 41.15 -17.54
CA PHE A 421 -4.43 40.92 -18.62
C PHE A 421 -5.08 39.53 -18.72
N GLY A 422 -6.41 39.35 -18.76
CA GLY A 422 -7.55 40.26 -18.81
C GLY A 422 -8.63 39.74 -19.76
N ARG A 423 -9.90 39.63 -19.31
CA ARG A 423 -11.16 39.93 -20.03
C ARG A 423 -12.38 39.53 -19.22
#